data_AF-A0A842R179-F1
#
_entry.id   AF-A0A842R179-F1
#
_cell.length_a   1.000
_cell.length_b   1.000
_cell.length_c   1.000
_cell.angle_alpha   90.00
_cell.angle_beta   90.00
_cell.angle_gamma   90.00
#
_symmetry.space_group_name_H-M   'P 1'
#
loop_
_entity.id
_entity.type
_entity.pdbx_description
1 polymer ?
#
loop_
_entity_poly.entity_id
_entity_poly.type
_entity_poly.pdbx_seq_one_letter_code
_entity_poly.pdbx_strand_id
1 'polypeptide(L)'
;MKVFERHLFLHRVSSRGSWKLFGIILLACLPIFATITIGIKRTKITPNEDFFVISKGESPEINGSTWELSVNGTVSTELQFSLDDIKALPNVEIKATLKCVEGPSGTAMWKGVWASDIIDMAGLDNDSMEVVFRAVDDFSTSLTIEEIQEDNILLAYEMNGVPLPRQHGFPLRVVAPKHWGYKWIKWVDRMEVVDYDYKGFWESRGWADDAHLAAYNDWSIHAILYSIAFIAGVLSLVSGMTFDRNTDAMKDLPPFINRKFHKVSSIAYILSGMASFVYWVIVTYLRRGALVFSLHGFAGLTATILLAMMLYSGISKSKKKPKTRIKFNHGTLGYASIILFIVTIGLGFLRATVTFPLG
;
A
#
# COMPACT_ATOMS: atom_id res chain seq x y z
N MET A 1 -9.54 63.03 -6.61
CA MET A 1 -8.15 62.54 -6.44
C MET A 1 -7.87 62.02 -5.01
N LYS A 2 -8.79 61.25 -4.41
CA LYS A 2 -8.63 60.64 -3.05
C LYS A 2 -9.49 59.35 -2.85
N VAL A 3 -9.56 58.47 -3.86
CA VAL A 3 -10.22 57.14 -3.72
C VAL A 3 -9.34 56.00 -4.27
N PHE A 4 -8.16 56.27 -4.81
CA PHE A 4 -7.34 55.25 -5.51
C PHE A 4 -6.06 54.79 -4.78
N GLU A 5 -5.91 55.09 -3.48
CA GLU A 5 -4.71 54.69 -2.70
C GLU A 5 -4.96 53.62 -1.62
N ARG A 6 -6.15 52.99 -1.55
CA ARG A 6 -6.45 52.01 -0.49
C ARG A 6 -6.29 50.53 -0.83
N HIS A 7 -5.91 50.17 -2.06
CA HIS A 7 -5.81 48.76 -2.47
C HIS A 7 -4.42 48.25 -2.87
N LEU A 8 -3.37 49.06 -2.73
CA LEU A 8 -1.99 48.63 -2.97
C LEU A 8 -1.14 48.64 -1.68
N PHE A 9 -1.66 48.03 -0.60
CA PHE A 9 -0.80 47.57 0.48
C PHE A 9 -0.41 46.11 0.20
N LEU A 10 0.41 45.96 -0.84
CA LEU A 10 1.32 44.82 -0.95
C LEU A 10 2.14 44.82 0.34
N HIS A 11 1.74 43.96 1.28
CA HIS A 11 2.52 43.71 2.48
C HIS A 11 3.88 43.24 2.01
N ARG A 12 4.87 44.12 2.19
CA ARG A 12 6.29 43.85 2.09
C ARG A 12 6.61 42.76 3.12
N VAL A 13 6.41 41.51 2.75
CA VAL A 13 6.84 40.34 3.53
C VAL A 13 8.36 40.45 3.61
N SER A 14 8.88 40.82 4.78
CA SER A 14 10.31 41.03 4.99
C SER A 14 11.08 39.77 4.57
N SER A 15 11.91 39.95 3.54
CA SER A 15 12.53 38.95 2.68
C SER A 15 13.67 38.13 3.30
N ARG A 16 13.63 37.83 4.61
CA ARG A 16 14.59 36.91 5.26
C ARG A 16 13.95 35.83 6.14
N GLY A 17 12.74 36.06 6.64
CA GLY A 17 12.03 35.11 7.51
C GLY A 17 11.13 34.12 6.78
N SER A 18 10.52 34.55 5.66
CA SER A 18 9.63 33.73 4.84
C SER A 18 10.36 32.64 4.06
N TRP A 19 11.54 32.95 3.52
CA TRP A 19 12.41 31.98 2.83
C TRP A 19 12.93 30.87 3.75
N LYS A 20 13.16 31.16 5.04
CA LYS A 20 13.54 30.14 6.03
C LYS A 20 12.39 29.20 6.36
N LEU A 21 11.16 29.71 6.45
CA LEU A 21 9.97 28.90 6.69
C LEU A 21 9.63 28.05 5.46
N PHE A 22 9.74 28.63 4.26
CA PHE A 22 9.60 27.90 3.00
C PHE A 22 10.68 26.82 2.85
N GLY A 23 11.94 27.12 3.20
CA GLY A 23 13.03 26.15 3.20
C GLY A 23 12.86 25.01 4.20
N ILE A 24 12.30 25.27 5.39
CA ILE A 24 11.96 24.22 6.38
C ILE A 24 10.81 23.34 5.89
N ILE A 25 9.78 23.93 5.27
CA ILE A 25 8.68 23.17 4.65
C ILE A 25 9.22 22.33 3.48
N LEU A 26 10.08 22.89 2.63
CA LEU A 26 10.72 22.17 1.52
C LEU A 26 11.60 21.01 2.02
N LEU A 27 12.38 21.22 3.09
CA LEU A 27 13.17 20.17 3.77
C LEU A 27 12.31 19.09 4.44
N ALA A 28 11.14 19.45 4.98
CA ALA A 28 10.19 18.48 5.53
C ALA A 28 9.42 17.72 4.44
N CYS A 29 9.23 18.31 3.26
CA CYS A 29 8.61 17.69 2.10
C CYS A 29 9.62 16.92 1.22
N LEU A 30 10.92 17.18 1.33
CA LEU A 30 11.98 16.49 0.59
C LEU A 30 12.00 14.97 0.82
N PRO A 31 11.83 14.44 2.05
CA PRO A 31 11.66 13.01 2.28
C PRO A 31 10.41 12.46 1.61
N ILE A 32 9.31 13.24 1.59
CA ILE A 32 8.04 12.85 0.95
C ILE A 32 8.25 12.74 -0.57
N PHE A 33 8.91 13.73 -1.19
CA PHE A 33 9.24 13.73 -2.62
C PHE A 33 10.27 12.66 -3.00
N ALA A 34 11.30 12.44 -2.17
CA ALA A 34 12.29 11.40 -2.36
C ALA A 34 11.65 10.01 -2.28
N THR A 35 10.69 9.81 -1.38
CA THR A 35 9.93 8.55 -1.26
C THR A 35 9.04 8.30 -2.48
N ILE A 36 8.39 9.34 -3.01
CA ILE A 36 7.61 9.27 -4.26
C ILE A 36 8.51 8.92 -5.46
N THR A 37 9.72 9.48 -5.54
CA THR A 37 10.66 9.21 -6.64
C THR A 37 11.36 7.85 -6.51
N ILE A 38 11.65 7.37 -5.30
CA ILE A 38 12.16 6.00 -5.06
C ILE A 38 11.11 4.94 -5.45
N GLY A 39 9.82 5.28 -5.37
CA GLY A 39 8.71 4.45 -5.90
C GLY A 39 8.74 4.25 -7.42
N ILE A 40 9.52 5.04 -8.16
CA ILE A 40 9.74 4.90 -9.61
C ILE A 40 11.13 4.31 -9.87
N LYS A 41 11.53 3.25 -9.15
CA LYS A 41 12.62 2.40 -9.64
C LYS A 41 12.10 1.64 -10.87
N ARG A 42 12.59 1.99 -12.07
CA ARG A 42 12.46 1.12 -13.24
C ARG A 42 13.16 -0.19 -12.92
N THR A 43 12.39 -1.22 -12.53
CA THR A 43 12.90 -2.57 -12.32
C THR A 43 13.60 -3.04 -13.61
N LYS A 44 14.84 -3.51 -13.52
CA LYS A 44 15.55 -3.99 -14.71
C LYS A 44 14.91 -5.30 -15.17
N ILE A 45 14.72 -5.48 -16.48
CA ILE A 45 14.29 -6.77 -17.02
C ILE A 45 15.39 -7.80 -16.75
N THR A 46 15.01 -8.94 -16.19
CA THR A 46 15.86 -10.09 -15.92
C THR A 46 15.92 -10.95 -17.20
N PRO A 47 17.12 -11.22 -17.76
CA PRO A 47 17.26 -12.14 -18.89
C PRO A 47 16.61 -13.50 -18.62
N ASN A 48 16.15 -14.19 -19.66
CA ASN A 48 15.45 -15.47 -19.48
C ASN A 48 16.34 -16.55 -18.85
N GLU A 49 17.64 -16.59 -19.19
CA GLU A 49 18.60 -17.51 -18.57
C GLU A 49 18.85 -17.23 -17.08
N ASP A 50 18.70 -15.98 -16.64
CA ASP A 50 18.92 -15.54 -15.26
C ASP A 50 17.63 -15.54 -14.44
N PHE A 51 16.48 -15.73 -15.08
CA PHE A 51 15.19 -15.73 -14.40
C PHE A 51 15.07 -17.00 -13.56
N PHE A 52 14.89 -16.84 -12.26
CA PHE A 52 14.86 -17.97 -11.34
C PHE A 52 13.77 -18.99 -11.69
N VAL A 53 14.07 -20.27 -11.43
CA VAL A 53 13.16 -21.38 -11.67
C VAL A 53 12.89 -22.08 -10.35
N ILE A 54 11.61 -22.11 -9.97
CA ILE A 54 11.10 -22.98 -8.90
C ILE A 54 10.06 -23.90 -9.53
N SER A 55 10.13 -25.17 -9.16
CA SER A 55 9.28 -26.22 -9.71
C SER A 55 9.05 -27.29 -8.64
N LYS A 56 7.84 -27.83 -8.59
CA LYS A 56 7.50 -29.00 -7.75
C LYS A 56 8.21 -30.26 -8.26
N GLY A 57 8.40 -30.36 -9.57
CA GLY A 57 9.05 -31.50 -10.23
C GLY A 57 9.73 -31.09 -11.54
N GLU A 58 9.98 -32.08 -12.40
CA GLU A 58 10.54 -31.83 -13.73
C GLU A 58 9.58 -31.01 -14.60
N SER A 59 10.14 -30.17 -15.48
CA SER A 59 9.31 -29.41 -16.42
C SER A 59 8.76 -30.38 -17.49
N PRO A 60 7.45 -30.46 -17.74
CA PRO A 60 6.91 -31.32 -18.78
C PRO A 60 7.42 -30.93 -20.17
N GLU A 61 7.45 -31.89 -21.09
CA GLU A 61 7.69 -31.65 -22.51
C GLU A 61 6.34 -31.58 -23.21
N ILE A 62 5.95 -30.37 -23.64
CA ILE A 62 4.63 -30.11 -24.22
C ILE A 62 4.81 -29.75 -25.69
N ASN A 63 4.10 -30.45 -26.56
CA ASN A 63 4.00 -30.07 -27.97
C ASN A 63 2.94 -28.97 -28.12
N GLY A 64 3.37 -27.75 -28.45
CA GLY A 64 2.48 -26.60 -28.62
C GLY A 64 1.46 -26.75 -29.77
N SER A 65 1.67 -27.67 -30.72
CA SER A 65 0.72 -27.89 -31.83
C SER A 65 -0.46 -28.79 -31.47
N THR A 66 -0.35 -29.55 -30.38
CA THR A 66 -1.40 -30.47 -29.89
C THR A 66 -1.91 -30.08 -28.51
N TRP A 67 -1.35 -29.03 -27.92
CA TRP A 67 -1.78 -28.49 -26.64
C TRP A 67 -3.05 -27.69 -26.83
N GLU A 68 -3.95 -27.78 -25.85
CA GLU A 68 -5.20 -27.04 -25.80
C GLU A 68 -5.43 -26.52 -24.38
N LEU A 69 -6.05 -25.36 -24.27
CA LEU A 69 -6.64 -24.85 -23.04
C LEU A 69 -8.12 -25.19 -23.02
N SER A 70 -8.56 -25.92 -22.00
CA SER A 70 -9.97 -26.20 -21.73
C SER A 70 -10.53 -25.22 -20.70
N VAL A 71 -11.74 -24.71 -20.95
CA VAL A 71 -12.50 -23.86 -20.03
C VAL A 71 -13.83 -24.54 -19.72
N ASN A 72 -14.06 -24.92 -18.48
CA ASN A 72 -15.23 -25.70 -18.06
C ASN A 72 -15.66 -25.37 -16.62
N GLY A 73 -16.62 -26.14 -16.10
CA GLY A 73 -17.17 -25.96 -14.76
C GLY A 73 -18.49 -25.20 -14.79
N THR A 74 -18.69 -24.25 -13.86
CA THR A 74 -19.91 -23.42 -13.75
C THR A 74 -19.91 -22.29 -14.79
N VAL A 75 -19.93 -22.67 -16.06
CA VAL A 75 -19.97 -21.76 -17.22
C VAL A 75 -21.13 -22.08 -18.15
N SER A 76 -21.62 -21.06 -18.84
CA SER A 76 -22.69 -21.18 -19.83
C SER A 76 -22.26 -21.94 -21.08
N THR A 77 -20.98 -21.81 -21.48
CA THR A 77 -20.41 -22.51 -22.64
C THR A 77 -19.01 -23.00 -22.31
N GLU A 78 -18.79 -24.32 -22.38
CA GLU A 78 -17.44 -24.87 -22.31
C GLU A 78 -16.66 -24.52 -23.58
N LEU A 79 -15.42 -24.07 -23.42
CA LEU A 79 -14.57 -23.63 -24.52
C LEU A 79 -13.27 -24.44 -24.57
N GLN A 80 -12.73 -24.55 -25.77
CA GLN A 80 -11.41 -25.13 -26.02
C GLN A 80 -10.65 -24.21 -26.96
N PHE A 81 -9.40 -23.93 -26.64
CA PHE A 81 -8.54 -23.07 -27.43
C PHE A 81 -7.23 -23.78 -27.73
N SER A 82 -6.84 -23.83 -29.01
CA SER A 82 -5.45 -24.13 -29.37
C SER A 82 -4.54 -22.96 -28.98
N LEU A 83 -3.23 -23.18 -29.02
CA LEU A 83 -2.26 -22.10 -28.81
C LEU A 83 -2.39 -20.97 -29.82
N ASP A 84 -2.77 -21.29 -31.06
CA ASP A 84 -2.95 -20.30 -32.11
C ASP A 84 -4.24 -19.49 -31.91
N ASP A 85 -5.30 -20.12 -31.39
CA ASP A 85 -6.53 -19.41 -31.01
C ASP A 85 -6.25 -18.39 -29.90
N ILE A 86 -5.51 -18.78 -28.86
CA ILE A 86 -5.11 -17.86 -27.78
C ILE A 86 -4.28 -16.69 -28.32
N LYS A 87 -3.37 -16.93 -29.26
CA LYS A 87 -2.56 -15.86 -29.86
C LYS A 87 -3.35 -14.94 -30.78
N ALA A 88 -4.45 -15.41 -31.35
CA ALA A 88 -5.32 -14.64 -32.24
C ALA A 88 -6.25 -13.67 -31.48
N LEU A 89 -6.50 -13.91 -30.19
CA LEU A 89 -7.27 -13.01 -29.33
C LEU A 89 -6.55 -11.67 -29.11
N PRO A 90 -7.30 -10.61 -28.70
CA PRO A 90 -6.71 -9.35 -28.27
C PRO A 90 -5.66 -9.58 -27.18
N ASN A 91 -4.40 -9.30 -27.51
CA ASN A 91 -3.28 -9.53 -26.61
C ASN A 91 -2.71 -8.22 -26.07
N VAL A 92 -2.08 -8.34 -24.91
CA VAL A 92 -1.42 -7.26 -24.20
C VAL A 92 -0.02 -7.68 -23.81
N GLU A 93 0.85 -6.70 -23.62
CA GLU A 93 2.18 -6.91 -23.06
C GLU A 93 2.31 -6.07 -21.78
N ILE A 94 2.65 -6.73 -20.67
CA ILE A 94 2.83 -6.09 -19.37
C ILE A 94 4.22 -6.35 -18.80
N LYS A 95 4.70 -5.40 -18.02
CA LYS A 95 5.90 -5.59 -17.21
C LYS A 95 5.51 -6.01 -15.81
N ALA A 96 5.86 -7.23 -15.40
CA ALA A 96 5.52 -7.75 -14.08
C ALA A 96 6.72 -8.42 -13.39
N THR A 97 6.73 -8.36 -12.05
CA THR A 97 7.76 -8.97 -11.21
C THR A 97 7.17 -10.16 -10.48
N LEU A 98 7.74 -11.34 -10.72
CA LEU A 98 7.42 -12.56 -9.97
C LEU A 98 8.28 -12.57 -8.71
N LYS A 99 7.64 -12.74 -7.55
CA LYS A 99 8.32 -12.89 -6.25
C LYS A 99 7.99 -14.24 -5.66
N CYS A 100 9.00 -15.01 -5.27
CA CYS A 100 8.79 -16.21 -4.47
C CYS A 100 8.82 -15.86 -2.98
N VAL A 101 8.07 -16.63 -2.19
CA VAL A 101 8.07 -16.52 -0.72
C VAL A 101 9.44 -16.82 -0.12
N GLU A 102 10.24 -17.67 -0.79
CA GLU A 102 11.60 -18.03 -0.39
C GLU A 102 12.64 -16.93 -0.68
N GLY A 103 12.22 -15.80 -1.27
CA GLY A 103 13.07 -14.63 -1.51
C GLY A 103 13.44 -14.31 -2.96
N PRO A 104 13.65 -15.25 -3.91
CA PRO A 104 14.05 -14.87 -5.25
C PRO A 104 12.95 -14.08 -5.97
N SER A 105 13.37 -13.13 -6.80
CA SER A 105 12.45 -12.33 -7.61
C SER A 105 13.06 -12.02 -8.97
N GLY A 106 12.20 -11.85 -9.97
CA GLY A 106 12.59 -11.61 -11.36
C GLY A 106 11.54 -10.78 -12.06
N THR A 107 11.97 -9.83 -12.88
CA THR A 107 11.07 -8.96 -13.66
C THR A 107 11.20 -9.28 -15.14
N ALA A 108 10.08 -9.49 -15.82
CA ALA A 108 10.05 -9.73 -17.27
C ALA A 108 8.92 -8.94 -17.94
N MET A 109 9.02 -8.82 -19.26
CA MET A 109 7.89 -8.49 -20.12
C MET A 109 7.10 -9.77 -20.38
N TRP A 110 5.80 -9.75 -20.15
CA TRP A 110 4.90 -10.88 -20.32
C TRP A 110 3.85 -10.49 -21.34
N LYS A 111 3.67 -11.33 -22.37
CA LYS A 111 2.65 -11.10 -23.40
C LYS A 111 1.69 -12.27 -23.46
N GLY A 112 0.42 -11.94 -23.55
CA GLY A 112 -0.68 -12.88 -23.36
C GLY A 112 -2.05 -12.25 -23.57
N VAL A 113 -3.08 -12.97 -23.12
CA VAL A 113 -4.47 -12.53 -23.09
C VAL A 113 -4.95 -12.39 -21.65
N TRP A 114 -5.92 -11.51 -21.41
CA TRP A 114 -6.50 -11.41 -20.07
C TRP A 114 -7.33 -12.67 -19.76
N ALA A 115 -7.18 -13.19 -18.55
CA ALA A 115 -8.00 -14.31 -18.09
C ALA A 115 -9.48 -13.90 -17.99
N SER A 116 -9.77 -12.61 -17.70
CA SER A 116 -11.11 -12.04 -17.71
C SER A 116 -11.81 -12.21 -19.06
N ASP A 117 -11.11 -11.97 -20.16
CA ASP A 117 -11.69 -12.07 -21.50
C ASP A 117 -12.11 -13.51 -21.81
N ILE A 118 -11.33 -14.50 -21.35
CA ILE A 118 -11.62 -15.93 -21.54
C ILE A 118 -12.86 -16.34 -20.74
N ILE A 119 -12.97 -15.95 -19.47
CA ILE A 119 -14.14 -16.29 -18.65
C ILE A 119 -15.39 -15.54 -19.10
N ASP A 120 -15.25 -14.32 -19.61
CA ASP A 120 -16.36 -13.55 -20.19
C ASP A 120 -16.90 -14.23 -21.46
N MET A 121 -16.01 -14.79 -22.30
CA MET A 121 -16.39 -15.59 -23.46
C MET A 121 -17.12 -16.89 -23.08
N ALA A 122 -16.69 -17.55 -22.00
CA ALA A 122 -17.34 -18.78 -21.51
C ALA A 122 -18.71 -18.50 -20.85
N GLY A 123 -18.88 -17.31 -20.27
CA GLY A 123 -20.06 -16.86 -19.57
C GLY A 123 -20.16 -17.49 -18.18
N LEU A 124 -19.97 -16.69 -17.13
CA LEU A 124 -20.05 -17.15 -15.74
C LEU A 124 -21.50 -17.35 -15.29
N ASP A 125 -21.74 -18.43 -14.53
CA ASP A 125 -23.00 -18.59 -13.79
C ASP A 125 -23.01 -17.70 -12.54
N ASN A 126 -24.22 -17.36 -12.04
CA ASN A 126 -24.39 -16.43 -10.91
C ASN A 126 -23.70 -16.86 -9.60
N ASP A 127 -23.49 -18.17 -9.42
CA ASP A 127 -22.91 -18.74 -8.21
C ASP A 127 -21.39 -19.02 -8.37
N SER A 128 -20.78 -18.62 -9.49
CA SER A 128 -19.34 -18.80 -9.73
C SER A 128 -18.50 -18.00 -8.74
N MET A 129 -17.55 -18.66 -8.07
CA MET A 129 -16.70 -18.08 -7.04
C MET A 129 -15.24 -17.91 -7.47
N GLU A 130 -14.65 -18.95 -8.06
CA GLU A 130 -13.22 -19.01 -8.38
C GLU A 130 -12.97 -19.67 -9.74
N VAL A 131 -11.81 -19.39 -10.31
CA VAL A 131 -11.24 -20.18 -11.41
C VAL A 131 -10.08 -20.98 -10.88
N VAL A 132 -10.21 -22.30 -10.95
CA VAL A 132 -9.12 -23.23 -10.70
C VAL A 132 -8.30 -23.37 -11.97
N PHE A 133 -7.04 -22.96 -11.89
CA PHE A 133 -6.06 -23.23 -12.92
C PHE A 133 -5.39 -24.57 -12.64
N ARG A 134 -5.40 -25.46 -13.64
CA ARG A 134 -4.68 -26.73 -13.59
C ARG A 134 -3.58 -26.76 -14.63
N ALA A 135 -2.52 -27.47 -14.29
CA ALA A 135 -1.36 -27.68 -15.13
C ALA A 135 -1.17 -29.14 -15.48
N VAL A 136 -0.44 -29.35 -16.58
CA VAL A 136 -0.10 -30.67 -17.12
C VAL A 136 0.66 -31.56 -16.11
N ASP A 137 1.34 -30.98 -15.11
CA ASP A 137 2.11 -31.67 -14.07
C ASP A 137 1.32 -31.93 -12.76
N ASP A 138 -0.01 -31.91 -12.85
CA ASP A 138 -0.95 -32.02 -11.73
C ASP A 138 -0.80 -30.93 -10.65
N PHE A 139 -0.12 -29.83 -10.98
CA PHE A 139 -0.13 -28.64 -10.13
C PHE A 139 -1.44 -27.87 -10.34
N SER A 140 -1.99 -27.31 -9.26
CA SER A 140 -3.19 -26.48 -9.32
C SER A 140 -3.13 -25.35 -8.30
N THR A 141 -3.83 -24.28 -8.62
CA THR A 141 -4.08 -23.11 -7.77
C THR A 141 -5.37 -22.44 -8.25
N SER A 142 -6.01 -21.62 -7.44
CA SER A 142 -7.19 -20.84 -7.85
C SER A 142 -6.98 -19.35 -7.65
N LEU A 143 -7.79 -18.57 -8.36
CA LEU A 143 -8.00 -17.14 -8.08
C LEU A 143 -9.51 -16.89 -8.12
N THR A 144 -9.99 -16.01 -7.25
CA THR A 144 -11.39 -15.57 -7.25
C THR A 144 -11.73 -14.85 -8.55
N ILE A 145 -13.01 -14.84 -8.91
CA ILE A 145 -13.50 -14.08 -10.07
C ILE A 145 -13.16 -12.58 -9.92
N GLU A 146 -13.31 -12.05 -8.70
CA GLU A 146 -12.97 -10.65 -8.37
C GLU A 146 -11.47 -10.38 -8.60
N GLU A 147 -10.57 -11.25 -8.13
CA GLU A 147 -9.13 -11.11 -8.40
C GLU A 147 -8.82 -11.18 -9.89
N ILE A 148 -9.46 -12.08 -10.65
CA ILE A 148 -9.24 -12.18 -12.10
C ILE A 148 -9.63 -10.89 -12.82
N GLN A 149 -10.74 -10.27 -12.41
CA GLN A 149 -11.25 -9.03 -13.00
C GLN A 149 -10.47 -7.78 -12.54
N GLU A 150 -10.05 -7.70 -11.28
CA GLU A 150 -9.44 -6.49 -10.70
C GLU A 150 -7.89 -6.48 -10.71
N ASP A 151 -7.25 -7.66 -10.76
CA ASP A 151 -5.80 -7.78 -10.61
C ASP A 151 -5.04 -7.90 -11.93
N ASN A 152 -5.72 -7.78 -13.06
CA ASN A 152 -5.14 -7.91 -14.41
C ASN A 152 -4.40 -9.24 -14.56
N ILE A 153 -5.10 -10.34 -14.30
CA ILE A 153 -4.55 -11.69 -14.42
C ILE A 153 -4.36 -12.02 -15.90
N LEU A 154 -3.12 -12.35 -16.26
CA LEU A 154 -2.72 -12.57 -17.65
C LEU A 154 -2.40 -14.06 -17.88
N LEU A 155 -2.92 -14.61 -18.96
CA LEU A 155 -2.51 -15.89 -19.52
C LEU A 155 -1.41 -15.62 -20.55
N ALA A 156 -0.16 -15.70 -20.10
CA ALA A 156 1.01 -15.39 -20.91
C ALA A 156 1.48 -16.59 -21.73
N TYR A 157 1.83 -16.34 -22.99
CA TYR A 157 2.47 -17.31 -23.90
C TYR A 157 3.87 -16.84 -24.38
N GLU A 158 4.23 -15.58 -24.08
CA GLU A 158 5.52 -14.96 -24.42
C GLU A 158 6.16 -14.31 -23.18
N MET A 159 7.48 -14.40 -23.08
CA MET A 159 8.31 -13.81 -22.03
C MET A 159 9.54 -13.14 -22.63
N ASN A 160 9.71 -11.85 -22.39
CA ASN A 160 10.79 -11.02 -22.93
C ASN A 160 10.88 -11.07 -24.47
N GLY A 161 9.73 -11.08 -25.15
CA GLY A 161 9.64 -11.02 -26.62
C GLY A 161 9.93 -12.35 -27.33
N VAL A 162 10.06 -13.45 -26.61
CA VAL A 162 10.20 -14.81 -27.16
C VAL A 162 9.12 -15.72 -26.58
N PRO A 163 8.77 -16.84 -27.25
CA PRO A 163 7.91 -17.86 -26.65
C PRO A 163 8.43 -18.26 -25.28
N LEU A 164 7.52 -18.57 -24.35
CA LEU A 164 7.91 -19.01 -23.00
C LEU A 164 8.98 -20.12 -23.08
N PRO A 165 10.09 -20.01 -22.33
CA PRO A 165 10.98 -21.16 -22.16
C PRO A 165 10.25 -22.29 -21.41
N ARG A 166 10.60 -23.55 -21.70
CA ARG A 166 9.99 -24.75 -21.08
C ARG A 166 9.88 -24.63 -19.55
N GLN A 167 10.97 -24.25 -18.89
CA GLN A 167 11.05 -24.10 -17.43
C GLN A 167 10.16 -22.99 -16.84
N HIS A 168 9.72 -22.04 -17.68
CA HIS A 168 8.89 -20.90 -17.30
C HIS A 168 7.42 -21.03 -17.72
N GLY A 169 7.01 -22.19 -18.24
CA GLY A 169 5.59 -22.51 -18.44
C GLY A 169 5.12 -22.60 -19.88
N PHE A 170 6.00 -22.87 -20.85
CA PHE A 170 5.55 -23.14 -22.22
C PHE A 170 4.48 -24.25 -22.27
N PRO A 171 3.34 -24.07 -22.95
CA PRO A 171 3.02 -22.94 -23.85
C PRO A 171 2.28 -21.79 -23.19
N LEU A 172 1.64 -22.00 -22.04
CA LEU A 172 0.81 -21.00 -21.36
C LEU A 172 1.05 -21.01 -19.84
N ARG A 173 1.14 -19.83 -19.24
CA ARG A 173 1.22 -19.65 -17.78
C ARG A 173 0.28 -18.55 -17.28
N VAL A 174 -0.08 -18.61 -16.01
CA VAL A 174 -0.66 -17.46 -15.30
C VAL A 174 0.45 -16.51 -14.87
N VAL A 175 0.19 -15.21 -15.09
CA VAL A 175 0.95 -14.07 -14.57
C VAL A 175 -0.01 -13.27 -13.69
N ALA A 176 0.27 -13.25 -12.38
CA ALA A 176 -0.58 -12.64 -11.36
C ALA A 176 0.19 -11.56 -10.56
N PRO A 177 0.38 -10.34 -11.10
CA PRO A 177 1.34 -9.35 -10.59
C PRO A 177 1.22 -8.98 -9.11
N LYS A 178 0.02 -9.09 -8.52
CA LYS A 178 -0.27 -8.77 -7.13
C LYS A 178 -0.19 -9.98 -6.18
N HIS A 179 0.24 -11.15 -6.67
CA HIS A 179 0.24 -12.42 -5.94
C HIS A 179 1.64 -13.05 -5.84
N TRP A 180 1.86 -13.86 -4.81
CA TRP A 180 3.06 -14.67 -4.64
C TRP A 180 3.21 -15.68 -5.78
N GLY A 181 4.46 -16.06 -6.06
CA GLY A 181 4.83 -16.87 -7.22
C GLY A 181 4.14 -18.23 -7.32
N TYR A 182 3.63 -18.79 -6.22
CA TYR A 182 2.88 -20.04 -6.26
C TYR A 182 1.49 -19.92 -6.91
N LYS A 183 0.93 -18.70 -7.01
CA LYS A 183 -0.26 -18.40 -7.82
C LYS A 183 0.06 -18.25 -9.32
N TRP A 184 1.33 -18.08 -9.70
CA TRP A 184 1.76 -17.93 -11.09
C TRP A 184 1.99 -19.29 -11.74
N ILE A 185 0.95 -20.12 -11.76
CA ILE A 185 0.98 -21.48 -12.29
C ILE A 185 1.55 -21.52 -13.72
N LYS A 186 2.38 -22.52 -13.98
CA LYS A 186 3.04 -22.80 -15.27
C LYS A 186 2.32 -23.96 -15.96
N TRP A 187 2.46 -24.08 -17.28
CA TRP A 187 1.97 -25.24 -18.04
C TRP A 187 0.46 -25.45 -17.92
N VAL A 188 -0.30 -24.35 -17.93
CA VAL A 188 -1.75 -24.37 -17.77
C VAL A 188 -2.39 -25.09 -18.95
N ASP A 189 -3.32 -26.00 -18.69
CA ASP A 189 -4.13 -26.70 -19.70
C ASP A 189 -5.63 -26.66 -19.39
N ARG A 190 -6.01 -26.19 -18.20
CA ARG A 190 -7.41 -26.04 -17.79
C ARG A 190 -7.66 -24.82 -16.92
N MET A 191 -8.77 -24.16 -17.21
CA MET A 191 -9.47 -23.21 -16.36
C MET A 191 -10.82 -23.81 -15.99
N GLU A 192 -11.01 -24.19 -14.74
CA GLU A 192 -12.24 -24.77 -14.23
C GLU A 192 -12.91 -23.76 -13.30
N VAL A 193 -14.07 -23.23 -13.71
CA VAL A 193 -14.85 -22.30 -12.89
C VAL A 193 -15.65 -23.10 -11.86
N VAL A 194 -15.57 -22.70 -10.59
CA VAL A 194 -16.17 -23.42 -9.47
C VAL A 194 -17.00 -22.49 -8.58
N ASP A 195 -17.99 -23.06 -7.90
CA ASP A 195 -18.91 -22.41 -6.95
C ASP A 195 -18.52 -22.63 -5.47
N TYR A 196 -17.26 -23.00 -5.23
CA TYR A 196 -16.72 -23.28 -3.90
C TYR A 196 -15.28 -22.79 -3.76
N ASP A 197 -14.85 -22.59 -2.52
CA ASP A 197 -13.47 -22.25 -2.16
C ASP A 197 -12.54 -23.45 -2.45
N TYR A 198 -11.65 -23.30 -3.44
CA TYR A 198 -10.72 -24.35 -3.85
C TYR A 198 -9.31 -24.12 -3.27
N LYS A 199 -8.78 -25.10 -2.55
CA LYS A 199 -7.38 -25.09 -2.10
C LYS A 199 -6.48 -25.89 -3.06
N GLY A 200 -5.61 -25.17 -3.77
CA GLY A 200 -4.59 -25.74 -4.66
C GLY A 200 -3.46 -26.49 -3.96
N PHE A 201 -2.38 -26.74 -4.71
CA PHE A 201 -1.28 -27.59 -4.23
C PHE A 201 -0.59 -27.02 -2.99
N TRP A 202 -0.27 -25.72 -2.97
CA TRP A 202 0.41 -25.13 -1.81
C TRP A 202 -0.59 -24.70 -0.73
N GLU A 203 -1.75 -24.21 -1.14
CA GLU A 203 -2.82 -23.74 -0.26
C GLU A 203 -3.35 -24.89 0.61
N SER A 204 -3.52 -26.09 0.05
CA SER A 204 -3.86 -27.30 0.82
C SER A 204 -2.78 -27.74 1.82
N ARG A 205 -1.55 -27.20 1.72
CA ARG A 205 -0.43 -27.45 2.62
C ARG A 205 -0.22 -26.34 3.65
N GLY A 206 -1.20 -25.45 3.82
CA GLY A 206 -1.19 -24.40 4.84
C GLY A 206 -0.59 -23.07 4.36
N TRP A 207 -0.32 -22.92 3.07
CA TRP A 207 0.07 -21.62 2.50
C TRP A 207 -1.15 -20.70 2.39
N ALA A 208 -0.90 -19.39 2.44
CA ALA A 208 -1.96 -18.39 2.35
C ALA A 208 -2.73 -18.51 1.03
N ASP A 209 -4.04 -18.43 1.10
CA ASP A 209 -4.88 -18.69 -0.06
C ASP A 209 -5.05 -17.46 -0.97
N ASP A 210 -5.31 -16.29 -0.39
CA ASP A 210 -5.33 -15.01 -1.12
C ASP A 210 -3.96 -14.68 -1.74
N ALA A 211 -2.87 -15.11 -1.10
CA ALA A 211 -1.50 -15.04 -1.58
C ALA A 211 -1.06 -13.64 -2.05
N HIS A 212 -1.75 -12.57 -1.62
CA HIS A 212 -1.45 -11.24 -2.08
C HIS A 212 -0.04 -10.84 -1.63
N LEU A 213 0.74 -10.33 -2.57
CA LEU A 213 1.92 -9.55 -2.25
C LEU A 213 1.42 -8.35 -1.46
N ALA A 214 1.71 -8.32 -0.17
CA ALA A 214 1.53 -7.14 0.64
C ALA A 214 2.14 -5.97 -0.15
N ALA A 215 1.28 -5.14 -0.72
CA ALA A 215 1.70 -4.07 -1.59
C ALA A 215 2.76 -3.30 -0.80
N TYR A 216 3.98 -3.30 -1.32
CA TYR A 216 4.99 -2.39 -0.81
C TYR A 216 4.31 -1.01 -0.82
N ASN A 217 3.99 -0.47 0.37
CA ASN A 217 3.95 0.95 0.75
C ASN A 217 2.83 1.41 1.71
N ASP A 218 1.75 0.68 2.02
CA ASP A 218 0.75 1.27 2.94
C ASP A 218 1.29 1.46 4.36
N TRP A 219 1.91 0.41 4.91
CA TRP A 219 2.44 0.47 6.27
C TRP A 219 3.75 1.25 6.37
N SER A 220 4.58 1.24 5.32
CA SER A 220 5.81 2.02 5.28
C SER A 220 5.52 3.53 5.21
N ILE A 221 4.58 3.95 4.37
CA ILE A 221 4.11 5.35 4.32
C ILE A 221 3.49 5.72 5.66
N HIS A 222 2.64 4.85 6.21
CA HIS A 222 2.03 5.06 7.52
C HIS A 222 3.08 5.18 8.63
N ALA A 223 4.07 4.31 8.70
CA ALA A 223 5.15 4.32 9.68
C ALA A 223 6.04 5.58 9.55
N ILE A 224 6.32 6.04 8.33
CA ILE A 224 7.06 7.30 8.09
C ILE A 224 6.25 8.50 8.57
N LEU A 225 4.97 8.60 8.19
CA LEU A 225 4.08 9.67 8.64
C LEU A 225 3.94 9.68 10.17
N TYR A 226 3.83 8.49 10.78
CA TYR A 226 3.78 8.34 12.23
C TYR A 226 5.08 8.76 12.92
N SER A 227 6.23 8.40 12.37
CA SER A 227 7.53 8.78 12.94
C SER A 227 7.72 10.30 12.92
N ILE A 228 7.32 10.97 11.84
CA ILE A 228 7.35 12.43 11.74
C ILE A 228 6.44 13.07 12.79
N ALA A 229 5.21 12.56 12.93
CA ALA A 229 4.26 13.06 13.94
C ALA A 229 4.78 12.85 15.37
N PHE A 230 5.37 11.69 15.68
CA PHE A 230 5.95 11.43 16.99
C PHE A 230 7.06 12.43 17.34
N ILE A 231 8.02 12.63 16.43
CA ILE A 231 9.15 13.55 16.63
C ILE A 231 8.63 14.97 16.85
N ALA A 232 7.70 15.44 16.01
CA ALA A 232 7.10 16.76 16.15
C ALA A 232 6.33 16.92 17.48
N GLY A 233 5.63 15.87 17.93
CA GLY A 233 4.92 15.83 19.20
C GLY A 233 5.86 15.92 20.41
N VAL A 234 6.95 15.15 20.41
CA VAL A 234 7.98 15.21 21.47
C VAL A 234 8.63 16.59 21.52
N LEU A 235 9.01 17.16 20.37
CA LEU A 235 9.59 18.51 20.29
C LEU A 235 8.61 19.59 20.80
N SER A 236 7.32 19.45 20.48
CA SER A 236 6.27 20.33 20.97
C SER A 236 6.09 20.21 22.50
N LEU A 237 6.14 18.99 23.05
CA LEU A 237 6.00 18.76 24.49
C LEU A 237 7.20 19.31 25.27
N VAL A 238 8.42 18.99 24.84
CA VAL A 238 9.65 19.46 25.49
C VAL A 238 9.71 20.99 25.49
N SER A 239 9.46 21.63 24.34
CA SER A 239 9.41 23.08 24.25
C SER A 239 8.26 23.69 25.07
N GLY A 240 7.11 23.01 25.17
CA GLY A 240 5.97 23.47 25.98
C GLY A 240 6.23 23.42 27.50
N MET A 241 6.82 22.33 28.01
CA MET A 241 7.17 22.18 29.43
C MET A 241 8.12 23.29 29.90
N THR A 242 9.05 23.71 29.03
CA THR A 242 9.99 24.79 29.32
C THR A 242 9.34 26.18 29.36
N PHE A 243 8.15 26.36 28.77
CA PHE A 243 7.42 27.64 28.81
C PHE A 243 6.41 27.74 29.95
N ASP A 244 5.85 26.62 30.42
CA ASP A 244 4.85 26.60 31.50
C ASP A 244 5.49 26.66 32.89
N ARG A 245 6.71 26.12 33.03
CA ARG A 245 7.56 26.37 34.20
C ARG A 245 8.29 27.69 34.02
N ASN A 246 7.90 28.70 34.80
CA ASN A 246 8.53 30.01 34.89
C ASN A 246 9.93 29.91 35.56
N THR A 247 10.79 29.07 35.02
CA THR A 247 12.10 28.67 35.58
C THR A 247 13.23 29.19 34.71
N ASP A 248 14.37 29.54 35.32
CA ASP A 248 15.61 29.96 34.64
C ASP A 248 16.13 28.98 33.58
N ALA A 249 15.54 27.79 33.47
CA ALA A 249 15.78 26.78 32.45
C ALA A 249 15.70 27.28 30.99
N MET A 250 15.07 28.44 30.72
CA MET A 250 15.13 29.04 29.38
C MET A 250 16.54 29.56 29.00
N LYS A 251 17.40 29.86 29.96
CA LYS A 251 18.75 30.41 29.73
C LYS A 251 19.72 29.37 29.17
N ASP A 252 19.50 28.10 29.51
CA ASP A 252 20.39 26.99 29.13
C ASP A 252 19.92 26.27 27.86
N LEU A 253 18.79 26.67 27.27
CA LEU A 253 18.31 26.07 26.03
C LEU A 253 19.07 26.62 24.83
N PRO A 254 19.31 25.77 23.81
CA PRO A 254 19.80 26.24 22.53
C PRO A 254 18.92 27.38 21.97
N PRO A 255 19.51 28.46 21.42
CA PRO A 255 18.78 29.67 20.99
C PRO A 255 17.64 29.43 19.97
N PHE A 256 17.67 28.28 19.29
CA PHE A 256 16.63 27.89 18.34
C PHE A 256 15.33 27.40 19.01
N ILE A 257 15.35 26.94 20.27
CA ILE A 257 14.17 26.47 21.02
C ILE A 257 13.45 27.67 21.65
N ASN A 258 12.73 28.42 20.82
CA ASN A 258 11.97 29.61 21.21
C ASN A 258 10.46 29.46 20.98
N ARG A 259 9.66 30.48 21.31
CA ARG A 259 8.19 30.44 21.14
C ARG A 259 7.76 30.17 19.68
N LYS A 260 8.56 30.59 18.71
CA LYS A 260 8.30 30.36 17.29
C LYS A 260 8.54 28.89 16.94
N PHE A 261 9.63 28.29 17.45
CA PHE A 261 9.91 26.86 17.31
C PHE A 261 8.79 26.00 17.91
N HIS A 262 8.35 26.30 19.14
CA HIS A 262 7.23 25.61 19.78
C HIS A 262 5.99 25.62 18.88
N LYS A 263 5.56 26.80 18.41
CA LYS A 263 4.41 26.92 17.49
C LYS A 263 4.57 26.10 16.22
N VAL A 264 5.75 26.13 15.60
CA VAL A 264 6.03 25.37 14.36
C VAL A 264 5.97 23.86 14.62
N SER A 265 6.61 23.38 15.69
CA SER A 265 6.57 21.95 16.06
C SER A 265 5.16 21.46 16.39
N SER A 266 4.35 22.26 17.09
CA SER A 266 2.96 21.92 17.38
C SER A 266 2.11 21.84 16.10
N ILE A 267 2.25 22.81 15.19
CA ILE A 267 1.52 22.79 13.90
C ILE A 267 1.93 21.57 13.06
N ALA A 268 3.23 21.28 12.98
CA ALA A 268 3.74 20.12 12.27
C ALA A 268 3.20 18.80 12.85
N TYR A 269 3.15 18.68 14.18
CA TYR A 269 2.57 17.52 14.87
C TYR A 269 1.10 17.31 14.51
N ILE A 270 0.32 18.39 14.52
CA ILE A 270 -1.12 18.30 14.24
C ILE A 270 -1.39 17.95 12.78
N LEU A 271 -0.72 18.61 11.84
CA LEU A 271 -0.91 18.36 10.40
C LEU A 271 -0.49 16.94 10.01
N SER A 272 0.62 16.45 10.56
CA SER A 272 1.07 15.06 10.32
C SER A 272 0.13 14.04 10.95
N GLY A 273 -0.38 14.29 12.16
CA GLY A 273 -1.42 13.46 12.79
C GLY A 273 -2.71 13.38 11.96
N MET A 274 -3.21 14.53 11.49
CA MET A 274 -4.41 14.59 10.63
C MET A 274 -4.20 13.89 9.28
N ALA A 275 -3.07 14.13 8.61
CA ALA A 275 -2.75 13.50 7.33
C ALA A 275 -2.67 11.97 7.46
N SER A 276 -2.07 11.49 8.55
CA SER A 276 -1.99 10.07 8.85
C SER A 276 -3.36 9.44 9.09
N PHE A 277 -4.24 10.14 9.82
CA PHE A 277 -5.63 9.68 10.03
C PHE A 277 -6.43 9.62 8.73
N VAL A 278 -6.35 10.66 7.88
CA VAL A 278 -7.05 10.68 6.59
C VAL A 278 -6.56 9.57 5.67
N TYR A 279 -5.24 9.38 5.57
CA TYR A 279 -4.65 8.26 4.83
C TYR A 279 -5.19 6.92 5.33
N TRP A 280 -5.27 6.74 6.64
CA TRP A 280 -5.80 5.54 7.26
C TRP A 280 -7.28 5.29 6.94
N VAL A 281 -8.13 6.31 6.99
CA VAL A 281 -9.55 6.19 6.61
C VAL A 281 -9.69 5.74 5.16
N ILE A 282 -8.92 6.34 4.25
CA ILE A 282 -8.93 5.99 2.83
C ILE A 282 -8.51 4.54 2.62
N VAL A 283 -7.38 4.11 3.20
CA VAL A 283 -6.89 2.73 3.08
C VAL A 283 -7.87 1.72 3.68
N THR A 284 -8.48 2.04 4.82
CA THR A 284 -9.44 1.14 5.49
C THR A 284 -10.73 0.99 4.69
N TYR A 285 -11.24 2.09 4.13
CA TYR A 285 -12.43 2.07 3.27
C TYR A 285 -12.19 1.29 1.98
N LEU A 286 -11.02 1.46 1.37
CA LEU A 286 -10.65 0.79 0.12
C LEU A 286 -10.31 -0.70 0.28
N ARG A 287 -9.91 -1.17 1.48
CA ARG A 287 -9.42 -2.55 1.71
C ARG A 287 -10.28 -3.45 2.63
N ARG A 288 -11.52 -3.05 2.95
CA ARG A 288 -12.57 -3.84 3.67
C ARG A 288 -12.06 -4.84 4.77
N GLY A 289 -11.25 -4.39 5.73
CA GLY A 289 -10.73 -5.25 6.81
C GLY A 289 -11.44 -5.10 8.17
N ALA A 290 -11.87 -6.22 8.78
CA ALA A 290 -12.73 -6.27 9.96
C ALA A 290 -12.01 -6.21 11.33
N LEU A 291 -12.69 -5.59 12.30
CA LEU A 291 -12.46 -5.52 13.75
C LEU A 291 -11.16 -4.93 14.33
N VAL A 292 -9.96 -5.46 14.09
CA VAL A 292 -8.72 -4.89 14.71
C VAL A 292 -8.40 -3.49 14.14
N PHE A 293 -8.89 -3.24 12.93
CA PHE A 293 -8.93 -1.92 12.30
C PHE A 293 -9.71 -0.89 13.14
N SER A 294 -10.72 -1.30 13.91
CA SER A 294 -11.57 -0.38 14.67
C SER A 294 -10.86 0.25 15.88
N LEU A 295 -10.03 -0.50 16.62
CA LEU A 295 -9.35 -0.01 17.82
C LEU A 295 -8.20 0.97 17.49
N HIS A 296 -7.37 0.63 16.50
CA HIS A 296 -6.30 1.50 16.03
C HIS A 296 -6.85 2.78 15.38
N GLY A 297 -7.91 2.67 14.58
CA GLY A 297 -8.63 3.80 14.01
C GLY A 297 -9.28 4.70 15.05
N PHE A 298 -9.91 4.11 16.07
CA PHE A 298 -10.54 4.84 17.16
C PHE A 298 -9.52 5.58 18.03
N ALA A 299 -8.36 4.97 18.29
CA ALA A 299 -7.24 5.63 18.94
C ALA A 299 -6.71 6.80 18.08
N GLY A 300 -6.52 6.62 16.77
CA GLY A 300 -6.10 7.68 15.85
C GLY A 300 -7.09 8.85 15.77
N LEU A 301 -8.39 8.57 15.68
CA LEU A 301 -9.45 9.57 15.67
C LEU A 301 -9.48 10.35 17.00
N THR A 302 -9.41 9.63 18.12
CA THR A 302 -9.43 10.25 19.46
C THR A 302 -8.21 11.15 19.66
N ALA A 303 -7.01 10.72 19.22
CA ALA A 303 -5.81 11.56 19.24
C ALA A 303 -6.00 12.84 18.40
N THR A 304 -6.61 12.72 17.22
CA THR A 304 -6.89 13.85 16.32
C THR A 304 -7.89 14.83 16.92
N ILE A 305 -8.95 14.33 17.58
CA ILE A 305 -9.93 15.16 18.28
C ILE A 305 -9.28 15.93 19.43
N LEU A 306 -8.45 15.27 20.24
CA LEU A 306 -7.72 15.93 21.33
C LEU A 306 -6.76 17.01 20.79
N LEU A 307 -6.09 16.75 19.65
CA LEU A 307 -5.25 17.73 18.96
C LEU A 307 -6.04 18.94 18.44
N ALA A 308 -7.21 18.72 17.85
CA ALA A 308 -8.10 19.79 17.40
C ALA A 308 -8.61 20.64 18.58
N MET A 309 -8.93 20.00 19.71
CA MET A 309 -9.30 20.71 20.95
C MET A 309 -8.15 21.57 21.50
N MET A 310 -6.90 21.10 21.42
CA MET A 310 -5.72 21.88 21.79
C MET A 310 -5.56 23.12 20.88
N LEU A 311 -5.74 22.98 19.57
CA LEU A 311 -5.72 24.11 18.63
C LEU A 311 -6.79 25.14 18.96
N TYR A 312 -8.03 24.69 19.13
CA TYR A 312 -9.16 25.57 19.40
C TYR A 312 -8.96 26.35 20.71
N SER A 313 -8.51 25.67 21.78
CA SER A 313 -8.20 26.29 23.07
C SER A 313 -7.08 27.33 22.95
N GLY A 314 -6.01 27.02 22.21
CA GLY A 314 -4.90 27.95 21.98
C GLY A 314 -5.32 29.19 21.18
N ILE A 315 -6.10 29.01 20.10
CA ILE A 315 -6.58 30.10 19.25
C ILE A 315 -7.59 30.98 20.01
N SER A 316 -8.53 30.37 20.73
CA SER A 316 -9.57 31.04 21.53
C SER A 316 -8.95 31.93 22.62
N LYS A 317 -7.92 31.44 23.32
CA LYS A 317 -7.17 32.22 24.33
C LYS A 317 -6.38 33.39 23.74
N SER A 318 -5.93 33.29 22.49
CA SER A 318 -5.22 34.41 21.82
C SER A 318 -6.14 35.59 21.48
N LYS A 319 -7.46 35.35 21.38
CA LYS A 319 -8.46 36.35 20.97
C LYS A 319 -9.22 37.01 22.13
N LYS A 320 -9.09 36.55 23.38
CA LYS A 320 -9.81 37.12 24.55
C LYS A 320 -8.87 37.63 25.63
N LYS A 321 -9.06 38.90 26.08
CA LYS A 321 -8.52 39.43 27.36
C LYS A 321 -9.10 38.64 28.55
N PRO A 322 -8.40 38.56 29.69
CA PRO A 322 -8.61 37.48 30.64
C PRO A 322 -9.92 37.69 31.38
N LYS A 323 -10.78 36.68 31.39
CA LYS A 323 -11.69 36.40 32.51
C LYS A 323 -12.26 34.98 32.38
N THR A 324 -12.27 34.34 33.53
CA THR A 324 -12.71 32.99 33.88
C THR A 324 -11.89 31.81 33.33
N ARG A 325 -11.06 31.27 34.24
CA ARG A 325 -10.28 30.03 34.09
C ARG A 325 -11.23 28.87 33.79
N ILE A 326 -11.24 28.39 32.55
CA ILE A 326 -11.30 26.95 32.34
C ILE A 326 -9.85 26.50 32.21
N LYS A 327 -9.32 25.88 33.28
CA LYS A 327 -7.98 25.28 33.31
C LYS A 327 -7.99 23.99 32.49
N PHE A 328 -8.04 24.10 31.17
CA PHE A 328 -7.60 23.00 30.32
C PHE A 328 -6.08 22.98 30.35
N ASN A 329 -5.52 21.98 31.02
CA ASN A 329 -4.09 21.79 31.21
C ASN A 329 -3.52 21.27 29.88
N HIS A 330 -2.94 22.16 29.07
CA HIS A 330 -2.39 21.83 27.75
C HIS A 330 -1.40 20.64 27.82
N GLY A 331 -0.68 20.52 28.94
CA GLY A 331 0.15 19.35 29.24
C GLY A 331 -0.65 18.05 29.24
N THR A 332 -1.75 17.96 29.99
CA THR A 332 -2.56 16.73 30.14
C THR A 332 -3.13 16.22 28.81
N LEU A 333 -3.54 17.13 27.92
CA LEU A 333 -4.00 16.78 26.56
C LEU A 333 -2.85 16.31 25.66
N GLY A 334 -1.67 16.93 25.76
CA GLY A 334 -0.48 16.50 25.03
C GLY A 334 0.06 15.14 25.50
N TYR A 335 0.01 14.88 26.81
CA TYR A 335 0.36 13.55 27.35
C TYR A 335 -0.62 12.48 26.87
N ALA A 336 -1.92 12.77 26.90
CA ALA A 336 -2.93 11.86 26.40
C ALA A 336 -2.75 11.55 24.92
N SER A 337 -2.44 12.56 24.08
CA SER A 337 -2.23 12.36 22.65
C SER A 337 -0.97 11.54 22.36
N ILE A 338 0.13 11.73 23.11
CA ILE A 338 1.36 10.95 22.96
C ILE A 338 1.17 9.50 23.44
N ILE A 339 0.48 9.28 24.56
CA ILE A 339 0.18 7.93 25.05
C ILE A 339 -0.66 7.18 24.02
N LEU A 340 -1.72 7.81 23.51
CA LEU A 340 -2.54 7.21 22.46
C LEU A 340 -1.71 6.91 21.21
N PHE A 341 -0.76 7.77 20.88
CA PHE A 341 0.16 7.57 19.76
C PHE A 341 1.07 6.34 19.95
N ILE A 342 1.64 6.16 21.14
CA ILE A 342 2.48 4.99 21.49
C ILE A 342 1.65 3.70 21.43
N VAL A 343 0.43 3.72 21.98
CA VAL A 343 -0.50 2.58 21.90
C VAL A 343 -0.82 2.25 20.44
N THR A 344 -1.04 3.26 19.61
CA THR A 344 -1.33 3.11 18.18
C THR A 344 -0.15 2.45 17.44
N ILE A 345 1.09 2.87 17.73
CA ILE A 345 2.32 2.22 17.21
C ILE A 345 2.41 0.77 17.68
N GLY A 346 2.22 0.52 18.98
CA GLY A 346 2.33 -0.81 19.57
C GLY A 346 1.31 -1.80 18.97
N LEU A 347 0.06 -1.37 18.80
CA LEU A 347 -0.97 -2.17 18.11
C LEU A 347 -0.63 -2.43 16.64
N GLY A 348 0.01 -1.47 15.96
CA GLY A 348 0.51 -1.64 14.61
C GLY A 348 1.59 -2.72 14.51
N PHE A 349 2.58 -2.69 15.40
CA PHE A 349 3.65 -3.70 15.45
C PHE A 349 3.13 -5.10 15.78
N LEU A 350 2.23 -5.20 16.77
CA LEU A 350 1.60 -6.47 17.13
C LEU A 350 0.88 -7.10 15.93
N ARG A 351 0.17 -6.28 15.15
CA ARG A 351 -0.48 -6.73 13.91
C ARG A 351 0.54 -7.26 12.90
N ALA A 352 1.61 -6.50 12.63
CA ALA A 352 2.64 -6.91 11.69
C ALA A 352 3.19 -8.30 12.06
N THR A 353 3.42 -8.55 13.35
CA THR A 353 3.91 -9.86 13.83
C THR A 353 2.88 -10.98 13.79
N VAL A 354 1.57 -10.68 13.85
CA VAL A 354 0.49 -11.70 13.81
C VAL A 354 0.09 -12.05 12.38
N THR A 355 0.27 -11.14 11.41
CA THR A 355 0.04 -11.42 9.97
C THR A 355 1.17 -12.19 9.29
N PHE A 356 2.32 -12.37 9.94
CA PHE A 356 3.29 -13.38 9.53
C PHE A 356 2.98 -14.65 10.33
N PRO A 357 2.54 -15.76 9.70
CA PRO A 357 2.58 -17.03 10.40
C PRO A 357 4.05 -17.31 10.73
N LEU A 358 4.35 -17.43 12.03
CA LEU A 358 5.60 -17.99 12.50
C LEU A 358 5.57 -19.49 12.21
N GLY A 359 6.42 -19.93 11.29
CA GLY A 359 6.81 -21.34 11.13
C GLY A 359 5.99 -22.12 10.13
#